data_AF-A0A7C3RMD5-F1
#
_entry.id   AF-A0A7C3RMD5-F1
#
_cell.length_a   1.000
_cell.length_b   1.000
_cell.length_c   1.000
_cell.angle_alpha   90.00
_cell.angle_beta   90.00
_cell.angle_gamma   90.00
#
_symmetry.space_group_name_H-M   'P 1'
#
loop_
_entity.id
_entity.type
_entity.pdbx_description
1 polymer ?
#
loop_
_entity_poly.entity_id
_entity_poly.type
_entity_poly.pdbx_seq_one_letter_code
_entity_poly.pdbx_strand_id
1 'polypeptide(L)' 'MTSQRRPAFDRIEATLLACPKCKRAVRVRKRLLLILPEGDKYEYVCPDCGSTCGTTIQADPSAPKLM' A
#
# COMPACT_ATOMS: atom_id res chain seq x y z
N MET A 1 31.76 19.39 -5.11
CA MET A 1 30.65 18.69 -5.79
C MET A 1 30.00 17.78 -4.76
N THR A 2 28.82 18.14 -4.27
CA THR A 2 28.10 17.39 -3.23
C THR A 2 27.61 16.06 -3.81
N SER A 3 28.16 14.96 -3.33
CA SER A 3 27.67 13.60 -3.61
C SER A 3 26.23 13.49 -3.10
N GLN A 4 25.24 13.51 -4.01
CA GLN A 4 23.85 13.26 -3.65
C GLN A 4 23.73 11.83 -3.11
N ARG A 5 23.55 11.67 -1.80
CA ARG A 5 23.15 10.39 -1.21
C ARG A 5 21.74 10.07 -1.72
N ARG A 6 21.59 8.93 -2.38
CA ARG A 6 20.27 8.36 -2.66
C ARG A 6 19.56 8.08 -1.33
N PRO A 7 18.24 8.33 -1.24
CA PRO A 7 17.47 7.92 -0.08
C PRO A 7 17.60 6.42 0.13
N ALA A 8 17.76 5.99 1.39
CA ALA A 8 17.96 4.58 1.73
C ALA A 8 16.69 3.72 1.51
N PHE A 9 15.51 4.35 1.45
CA PHE A 9 14.23 3.70 1.24
C PHE A 9 13.31 4.62 0.43
N ASP A 10 12.75 4.11 -0.67
CA ASP A 10 11.84 4.89 -1.53
C ASP A 10 10.41 4.92 -0.97
N ARG A 11 9.94 3.83 -0.35
CA ARG A 11 8.57 3.69 0.17
C ARG A 11 8.54 2.83 1.42
N ILE A 12 7.72 3.23 2.40
CA ILE A 12 7.46 2.49 3.63
C ILE A 12 6.04 1.93 3.56
N GLU A 13 5.86 0.64 3.82
CA GLU A 13 4.56 -0.03 3.80
C GLU A 13 4.20 -0.62 5.17
N ALA A 14 2.89 -0.73 5.45
CA ALA A 14 2.40 -1.29 6.69
C ALA A 14 2.47 -2.83 6.67
N THR A 15 3.35 -3.41 7.48
CA THR A 15 3.49 -4.88 7.59
C THR A 15 2.43 -5.51 8.50
N LEU A 16 1.92 -4.76 9.49
CA LEU A 16 0.96 -5.21 10.49
C LEU A 16 -0.21 -4.22 10.60
N LEU A 17 -1.43 -4.72 10.60
CA LEU A 17 -2.64 -3.92 10.86
C LEU A 17 -3.61 -4.68 11.79
N ALA A 18 -4.45 -3.93 12.48
CA ALA A 18 -5.52 -4.51 13.28
C ALA A 18 -6.60 -5.13 12.37
N CYS A 19 -6.90 -6.40 12.56
CA CYS A 19 -7.94 -7.10 11.82
C CYS A 19 -9.32 -6.89 12.49
N PRO A 20 -10.34 -6.38 11.78
CA PRO A 20 -11.65 -6.14 12.36
C PRO A 20 -12.40 -7.42 12.74
N LYS A 21 -12.08 -8.56 12.10
CA LYS A 21 -12.67 -9.88 12.40
C LYS A 21 -11.88 -10.67 13.44
N CYS A 22 -10.55 -10.78 13.29
CA CYS A 22 -9.70 -11.53 14.22
C CYS A 22 -9.42 -10.79 15.54
N LYS A 23 -9.75 -9.48 15.61
CA LYS A 23 -9.56 -8.61 16.80
C LYS A 23 -8.12 -8.59 17.33
N ARG A 24 -7.14 -8.76 16.45
CA ARG A 24 -5.70 -8.72 16.76
C ARG A 24 -4.90 -8.07 15.64
N ALA A 25 -3.68 -7.66 15.93
CA ALA A 25 -2.71 -7.28 14.90
C ALA A 25 -2.34 -8.52 14.08
N VAL A 26 -2.46 -8.40 12.75
CA VAL A 26 -2.13 -9.47 11.80
C VAL A 26 -1.15 -8.92 10.78
N ARG A 27 -0.28 -9.80 10.26
CA ARG A 27 0.47 -9.49 9.04
C ARG A 27 -0.52 -9.34 7.91
N VAL A 28 -0.45 -8.25 7.16
CA VAL A 28 -1.35 -8.02 6.03
C VAL A 28 -0.68 -8.38 4.71
N ARG A 29 -1.50 -8.80 3.73
CA ARG A 29 -1.09 -8.91 2.34
C ARG A 29 -1.73 -7.78 1.55
N LYS A 30 -0.95 -7.15 0.70
CA LYS A 30 -1.42 -6.07 -0.16
C LYS A 30 -1.94 -6.65 -1.48
N ARG A 31 -3.13 -6.25 -1.90
CA ARG A 31 -3.78 -6.70 -3.15
C ARG A 31 -4.24 -5.49 -3.93
N LEU A 32 -3.98 -5.48 -5.24
CA LEU A 32 -4.47 -4.42 -6.12
C LEU A 32 -6.00 -4.51 -6.20
N LEU A 33 -6.66 -3.38 -5.90
CA LEU A 33 -8.10 -3.25 -5.96
C LEU A 33 -8.53 -2.61 -7.28
N LEU A 34 -7.87 -1.50 -7.65
CA LEU A 34 -8.25 -0.69 -8.80
C LEU A 34 -7.06 0.13 -9.32
N ILE A 35 -6.95 0.28 -10.63
CA ILE A 35 -6.02 1.21 -11.28
C ILE A 35 -6.77 2.54 -11.49
N LEU A 36 -6.24 3.63 -10.97
CA LEU A 36 -6.81 4.98 -11.08
C LEU A 36 -5.86 5.89 -11.90
N PRO A 37 -6.37 6.99 -12.48
CA PRO A 37 -5.52 7.98 -13.17
C PRO A 37 -4.39 8.55 -12.29
N GLU A 38 -4.65 8.73 -11.00
CA GLU A 38 -3.70 9.23 -10.01
C GLU A 38 -2.73 8.16 -9.47
N GLY A 39 -2.99 6.88 -9.75
CA GLY A 39 -2.17 5.75 -9.30
C GLY A 39 -3.00 4.52 -8.93
N ASP A 40 -2.38 3.58 -8.22
CA ASP A 40 -2.98 2.29 -7.94
C ASP A 40 -3.61 2.25 -6.53
N LYS A 41 -4.88 1.87 -6.44
CA LYS A 41 -5.56 1.61 -5.18
C LYS A 41 -5.36 0.15 -4.78
N TYR A 42 -4.85 -0.06 -3.58
CA TYR A 42 -4.66 -1.36 -2.97
C TYR A 42 -5.51 -1.52 -1.72
N GLU A 43 -5.87 -2.77 -1.43
CA GLU A 43 -6.40 -3.19 -0.14
C GLU A 43 -5.37 -4.03 0.62
N TYR A 44 -5.40 -3.91 1.95
CA TYR A 44 -4.68 -4.77 2.86
C TYR A 44 -5.63 -5.83 3.40
N VAL A 45 -5.28 -7.10 3.20
CA VAL A 45 -6.14 -8.23 3.54
C VAL A 45 -5.48 -9.09 4.62
N CYS A 46 -6.29 -9.51 5.58
CA CYS A 46 -5.89 -10.49 6.58
C CYS A 46 -5.71 -11.87 5.92
N PRO A 47 -4.52 -12.50 6.00
CA PRO A 47 -4.27 -13.80 5.39
C PRO A 47 -5.05 -14.93 6.07
N ASP A 48 -5.44 -14.75 7.34
CA ASP A 48 -6.10 -15.79 8.13
C ASP A 48 -7.61 -15.85 7.89
N CYS A 49 -8.27 -14.69 7.75
CA CYS A 49 -9.74 -14.62 7.63
C CYS A 49 -10.24 -13.92 6.35
N GLY A 50 -9.35 -13.40 5.52
CA GLY A 50 -9.70 -12.71 4.28
C GLY A 50 -10.37 -11.34 4.43
N SER A 51 -10.47 -10.79 5.65
CA SER A 51 -11.10 -9.47 5.83
C SER A 51 -10.16 -8.34 5.41
N THR A 52 -10.75 -7.28 4.85
CA THR A 52 -10.03 -6.04 4.53
C THR A 52 -9.68 -5.31 5.84
N CYS A 53 -8.38 -5.18 6.08
CA CYS A 53 -7.80 -4.45 7.21
C CYS A 53 -7.64 -2.96 6.93
N GLY A 54 -7.56 -2.56 5.65
CA GLY A 54 -7.40 -1.16 5.26
C GLY A 54 -7.21 -1.01 3.76
N THR A 55 -7.07 0.23 3.30
CA THR A 55 -6.78 0.55 1.89
C THR A 55 -5.69 1.62 1.80
N THR A 56 -4.97 1.65 0.69
CA THR A 56 -3.98 2.68 0.39
C THR A 56 -3.98 2.98 -1.10
N ILE A 57 -3.62 4.21 -1.48
CA ILE A 57 -3.42 4.59 -2.88
C ILE A 57 -1.93 4.87 -3.05
N GLN A 58 -1.32 4.21 -4.02
CA GLN A 58 0.06 4.46 -4.41
C GLN A 58 0.07 5.29 -5.68
N ALA A 59 0.45 6.55 -5.54
CA ALA A 59 0.68 7.41 -6.69
C ALA A 59 1.72 6.76 -7.61
N ASP A 60 1.37 6.58 -8.87
CA ASP A 60 2.31 6.20 -9.90
C ASP A 60 2.75 7.48 -10.62
N PRO A 61 4.00 7.94 -10.44
CA PRO A 61 4.50 9.14 -11.11
C PRO A 61 4.59 9.00 -12.63
N SER A 62 4.48 7.77 -13.15
CA SER A 62 4.44 7.49 -14.58
C SER A 62 3.02 7.36 -15.16
N ALA A 63 1.98 7.38 -14.31
CA ALA A 63 0.61 7.32 -14.78
C ALA A 63 0.25 8.59 -15.58
N PRO A 64 -0.36 8.45 -16.76
CA PRO A 64 -0.80 9.59 -17.55
C PRO A 64 -1.89 10.34 -16.79
N LYS A 65 -1.65 11.63 -16.51
CA LYS A 65 -2.70 12.53 -16.03
C LYS A 65 -3.74 12.65 -17.14
N LEU A 66 -4.89 12.00 -16.98
CA LEU A 66 -6.06 12.28 -17.80
C LEU A 66 -6.44 13.75 -17.58
N MET A 67 -6.28 14.54 -18.64
CA MET A 67 -6.60 15.97 -18.73
C MET A 67 -8.10 16.18 -18.88
#